data_AF-A0A948Q1X7-F1
#
_entry.id   AF-A0A948Q1X7-F1
#
_cell.length_a   1.000
_cell.length_b   1.000
_cell.length_c   1.000
_cell.angle_alpha   90.00
_cell.angle_beta   90.00
_cell.angle_gamma   90.00
#
_symmetry.space_group_name_H-M   'P 1'
#
loop_
_entity.id
_entity.type
_entity.pdbx_description
1 polymer ?
#
loop_
_entity_poly.entity_id
_entity_poly.type
_entity_poly.pdbx_seq_one_letter_code
_entity_poly.pdbx_strand_id
1 'polypeptide(L)'
;MIKTEKVITFLGKETTFEGKLTFHGTIRIDGQFKGEISAKGSLIIGEEGMVEADIHVSYIAISGEVHGNITADQRVDIHSPGKVFGNIQAPAVVIDEGVIFEGHTRMYQAKEAAESRSTLIGSDDYNGGPPPNLVAIYGVVTDETTGKPIKKTKISCKGQGKDSTETNASGYYEIINLSDGQWKLKVEAKGYQKEKAEVAISGEGTYEQNFTLKPKK
;
A
#
# COMPACT_ATOMS: atom_id res chain seq x y z
N MET A 1 -16.96 -18.62 27.03
CA MET A 1 -16.48 -17.65 26.02
C MET A 1 -16.56 -16.27 26.64
N ILE A 2 -15.42 -15.66 26.97
CA ILE A 2 -15.39 -14.30 27.52
C ILE A 2 -15.52 -13.35 26.33
N LYS A 3 -16.62 -12.59 26.27
CA LYS A 3 -16.74 -11.44 25.36
C LYS A 3 -15.69 -10.43 25.81
N THR A 4 -14.61 -10.29 25.05
CA THR A 4 -13.65 -9.20 25.25
C THR A 4 -14.40 -7.89 24.92
N GLU A 5 -14.73 -7.12 25.95
CA GLU A 5 -15.32 -5.80 25.75
C GLU A 5 -14.32 -4.91 25.02
N LYS A 6 -14.71 -4.38 23.86
CA LYS A 6 -13.97 -3.31 23.18
C LYS A 6 -14.09 -2.08 24.07
N VAL A 7 -13.10 -1.85 24.93
CA VAL A 7 -13.01 -0.60 25.70
C VAL A 7 -12.74 0.52 24.70
N ILE A 8 -13.75 1.36 24.50
CA ILE A 8 -13.65 2.61 23.75
C ILE A 8 -13.49 3.69 24.80
N THR A 9 -12.37 4.40 24.79
CA THR A 9 -12.21 5.60 25.63
C THR A 9 -12.96 6.75 24.97
N PHE A 10 -13.74 7.50 25.75
CA PHE A 10 -14.57 8.59 25.25
C PHE A 10 -14.19 9.91 25.92
N LEU A 11 -13.85 10.91 25.12
CA LEU A 11 -13.65 12.30 25.51
C LEU A 11 -14.90 13.08 25.09
N GLY A 12 -15.71 13.50 26.08
CA GLY A 12 -16.98 14.17 25.84
C GLY A 12 -16.83 15.63 25.43
N LYS A 13 -17.91 16.18 24.88
CA LYS A 13 -18.01 17.54 24.32
C LYS A 13 -17.62 18.71 25.21
N GLU A 14 -17.74 18.56 26.53
CA GLU A 14 -17.36 19.59 27.51
C GLU A 14 -15.94 19.38 28.05
N THR A 15 -15.12 18.59 27.34
CA THR A 15 -13.74 18.32 27.73
C THR A 15 -12.78 19.09 26.83
N THR A 16 -11.87 19.83 27.44
CA THR A 16 -10.69 20.37 26.78
C THR A 16 -9.47 19.64 27.30
N PHE A 17 -8.63 19.13 26.40
CA PHE A 17 -7.37 18.49 26.73
C PHE A 17 -6.23 19.18 25.97
N GLU A 18 -5.15 19.49 26.68
CA GLU A 18 -3.93 20.02 26.08
C GLU A 18 -2.73 19.16 26.48
N GLY A 19 -1.97 18.69 25.49
CA GLY A 19 -0.73 17.94 25.70
C GLY A 19 -0.57 16.76 24.75
N LYS A 20 0.13 15.73 25.22
CA LYS A 20 0.44 14.52 24.45
C LYS A 20 -0.44 13.36 24.87
N LEU A 21 -1.16 12.77 23.92
CA LEU A 21 -2.04 11.62 24.13
C LEU A 21 -1.47 10.39 23.43
N THR A 22 -1.17 9.36 24.22
CA THR A 22 -0.74 8.04 23.72
C THR A 22 -1.71 6.97 24.16
N PHE A 23 -2.18 6.13 23.25
CA PHE A 23 -3.16 5.09 23.58
C PHE A 23 -3.01 3.82 22.75
N HIS A 24 -3.71 2.77 23.20
CA HIS A 24 -3.91 1.51 22.49
C HIS A 24 -5.41 1.25 22.39
N GLY A 25 -5.88 0.64 21.29
CA GLY A 25 -7.30 0.39 21.07
C GLY A 25 -8.01 1.55 20.38
N THR A 26 -9.25 1.87 20.78
CA THR A 26 -10.07 2.88 20.11
C THR A 26 -10.40 4.03 21.06
N ILE A 27 -10.16 5.27 20.62
CA ILE A 27 -10.59 6.48 21.33
C ILE A 27 -11.53 7.29 20.45
N ARG A 28 -12.57 7.86 21.06
CA ARG A 28 -13.46 8.84 20.45
C ARG A 28 -13.33 10.19 21.15
N ILE A 29 -13.21 11.26 20.37
CA ILE A 29 -13.11 12.65 20.83
C ILE A 29 -14.29 13.44 20.24
N ASP A 30 -15.17 13.90 21.13
CA ASP A 30 -16.28 14.81 20.81
C ASP A 30 -16.06 16.21 21.42
N GLY A 31 -14.92 16.44 22.10
CA GLY A 31 -14.54 17.72 22.72
C GLY A 31 -13.35 18.42 22.04
N GLN A 32 -12.66 19.28 22.77
CA GLN A 32 -11.50 20.03 22.28
C GLN A 32 -10.18 19.34 22.65
N PHE A 33 -9.30 19.16 21.68
CA PHE A 33 -7.98 18.59 21.88
C PHE A 33 -6.91 19.46 21.22
N LYS A 34 -5.85 19.81 21.96
CA LYS A 34 -4.68 20.52 21.44
C LYS A 34 -3.38 19.79 21.78
N GLY A 35 -2.51 19.57 20.81
CA GLY A 35 -1.16 19.04 21.04
C GLY A 35 -0.75 17.90 20.10
N GLU A 36 -0.42 16.73 20.64
CA GLU A 36 0.08 15.59 19.86
C GLU A 36 -0.70 14.31 20.18
N ILE A 37 -1.10 13.57 19.15
CA ILE A 37 -1.74 12.26 19.32
C ILE A 37 -0.89 11.18 18.67
N SER A 38 -0.53 10.13 19.42
CA SER A 38 0.24 9.00 18.89
C SER A 38 -0.31 7.66 19.38
N ALA A 39 -0.73 6.78 18.47
CA ALA A 39 -1.26 5.47 18.85
C ALA A 39 -1.10 4.44 17.72
N LYS A 40 -1.02 3.16 18.07
CA LYS A 40 -1.21 2.06 17.10
C LYS A 40 -2.67 1.60 17.03
N GLY A 41 -3.58 2.55 17.19
CA GLY A 41 -4.99 2.32 17.43
C GLY A 41 -5.89 3.10 16.47
N SER A 42 -7.18 3.10 16.78
CA SER A 42 -8.20 3.84 16.04
C SER A 42 -8.57 5.13 16.76
N LEU A 43 -8.56 6.25 16.05
CA LEU A 43 -9.08 7.53 16.53
C LEU A 43 -10.38 7.86 15.82
N ILE A 44 -11.39 8.28 16.56
CA ILE A 44 -12.66 8.77 16.03
C ILE A 44 -12.83 10.21 16.50
N ILE A 45 -13.00 11.13 15.57
CA ILE A 45 -13.33 12.53 15.87
C ILE A 45 -14.81 12.69 15.53
N GLY A 46 -15.65 12.82 16.56
CA GLY A 46 -17.08 13.04 16.36
C GLY A 46 -17.39 14.42 15.80
N GLU A 47 -18.65 14.65 15.45
CA GLU A 47 -19.12 15.89 14.82
C GLU A 47 -18.85 17.16 15.65
N GLU A 48 -18.88 17.05 16.99
CA GLU A 48 -18.58 18.14 17.92
C GLU A 48 -17.08 18.26 18.25
N GLY A 49 -16.26 17.31 17.77
CA GLY A 49 -14.83 17.25 18.06
C GLY A 49 -14.04 18.32 17.31
N MET A 50 -13.19 19.05 18.04
CA MET A 50 -12.25 20.02 17.48
C MET A 50 -10.83 19.67 17.91
N VAL A 51 -9.99 19.29 16.95
CA VAL A 51 -8.64 18.78 17.22
C VAL A 51 -7.60 19.65 16.52
N GLU A 52 -6.75 20.32 17.29
CA GLU A 52 -5.58 21.05 16.81
C GLU A 52 -4.30 20.28 17.19
N ALA A 53 -3.89 19.34 16.34
CA ALA A 53 -2.81 18.42 16.67
C ALA A 53 -2.11 17.80 15.47
N ASP A 54 -0.85 17.41 15.67
CA ASP A 54 -0.19 16.42 14.81
C ASP A 54 -0.61 15.01 15.27
N ILE A 55 -1.19 14.24 14.34
CA ILE A 55 -1.85 12.97 14.63
C ILE A 55 -1.10 11.84 13.93
N HIS A 56 -0.68 10.84 14.70
CA HIS A 56 -0.11 9.59 14.20
C HIS A 56 -0.89 8.39 14.73
N VAL A 57 -1.69 7.74 13.88
CA VAL A 57 -2.57 6.62 14.28
C VAL A 57 -2.60 5.50 13.25
N SER A 58 -3.19 4.35 13.55
CA SER A 58 -3.35 3.31 12.53
C SER A 58 -4.58 3.56 11.65
N TYR A 59 -5.69 3.91 12.26
CA TYR A 59 -6.94 4.28 11.59
C TYR A 59 -7.51 5.55 12.19
N ILE A 60 -8.07 6.42 11.35
CA ILE A 60 -8.81 7.60 11.80
C ILE A 60 -10.11 7.77 11.03
N ALA A 61 -11.18 8.08 11.75
CA ALA A 61 -12.46 8.53 11.20
C ALA A 61 -12.74 9.95 11.70
N ILE A 62 -13.10 10.86 10.79
CA ILE A 62 -13.26 12.28 11.08
C ILE A 62 -14.65 12.74 10.64
N SER A 63 -15.47 13.17 11.59
CA SER A 63 -16.76 13.83 11.37
C SER A 63 -16.78 15.27 11.88
N GLY A 64 -15.76 15.68 12.66
CA GLY A 64 -15.61 17.02 13.23
C GLY A 64 -14.54 17.86 12.50
N GLU A 65 -13.88 18.76 13.23
CA GLU A 65 -12.90 19.71 12.69
C GLU A 65 -11.47 19.38 13.15
N VAL A 66 -10.54 19.28 12.20
CA VAL A 66 -9.13 18.96 12.45
C VAL A 66 -8.21 19.99 11.82
N HIS A 67 -7.30 20.52 12.62
CA HIS A 67 -6.21 21.42 12.21
C HIS A 67 -4.87 20.77 12.56
N GLY A 68 -4.09 20.37 11.57
CA GLY A 68 -2.79 19.73 11.76
C GLY A 68 -2.54 18.56 10.83
N ASN A 69 -1.33 17.99 10.89
CA ASN A 69 -0.95 16.92 9.98
C ASN A 69 -1.42 15.56 10.49
N ILE A 70 -1.93 14.74 9.58
CA ILE A 70 -2.45 13.41 9.88
C ILE A 70 -1.56 12.39 9.18
N THR A 71 -0.94 11.50 9.94
CA THR A 71 -0.26 10.31 9.43
C THR A 71 -1.00 9.08 9.92
N ALA A 72 -1.57 8.30 9.00
CA ALA A 72 -2.26 7.07 9.32
C ALA A 72 -1.54 5.86 8.72
N ASP A 73 -1.27 4.83 9.52
CA ASP A 73 -0.57 3.62 9.05
C ASP A 73 -1.41 2.78 8.08
N GLN A 74 -2.75 2.90 8.13
CA GLN A 74 -3.65 2.07 7.33
C GLN A 74 -4.64 2.89 6.52
N ARG A 75 -5.47 3.72 7.17
CA ARG A 75 -6.60 4.38 6.49
C ARG A 75 -7.11 5.62 7.21
N VAL A 76 -7.54 6.60 6.42
CA VAL A 76 -8.24 7.83 6.85
C VAL A 76 -9.62 7.84 6.21
N ASP A 77 -10.67 7.98 7.02
CA ASP A 77 -12.04 8.22 6.58
C ASP A 77 -12.48 9.61 7.02
N ILE A 78 -12.93 10.45 6.08
CA ILE A 78 -13.51 11.75 6.36
C ILE A 78 -14.98 11.70 5.96
N HIS A 79 -15.84 11.80 6.96
CA HIS A 79 -17.28 11.78 6.81
C HIS A 79 -17.84 13.20 6.88
N SER A 80 -18.90 13.48 6.14
CA SER A 80 -19.65 14.72 6.28
C SER A 80 -20.23 14.84 7.70
N PRO A 81 -20.22 16.02 8.35
CA PRO A 81 -19.82 17.35 7.88
C PRO A 81 -18.34 17.72 8.17
N GLY A 82 -17.44 16.73 8.20
CA GLY A 82 -16.07 16.88 8.64
C GLY A 82 -15.27 17.94 7.87
N LYS A 83 -14.35 18.60 8.58
CA LYS A 83 -13.42 19.59 8.04
C LYS A 83 -11.99 19.26 8.44
N VAL A 84 -11.07 19.28 7.48
CA VAL A 84 -9.66 18.98 7.73
C VAL A 84 -8.79 20.04 7.05
N PHE A 85 -7.99 20.73 7.86
CA PHE A 85 -7.02 21.74 7.45
C PHE A 85 -5.61 21.25 7.81
N GLY A 86 -4.92 20.65 6.84
CA GLY A 86 -3.62 20.05 7.06
C GLY A 86 -3.29 18.92 6.08
N ASN A 87 -2.05 18.44 6.15
CA ASN A 87 -1.59 17.40 5.22
C ASN A 87 -1.96 16.00 5.72
N ILE A 88 -2.36 15.13 4.81
CA ILE A 88 -2.70 13.73 5.09
C ILE A 88 -1.66 12.82 4.45
N GLN A 89 -1.09 11.92 5.24
CA GLN A 89 -0.26 10.81 4.79
C GLN A 89 -0.94 9.49 5.19
N ALA A 90 -1.43 8.71 4.23
CA ALA A 90 -2.04 7.40 4.54
C ALA A 90 -2.10 6.46 3.33
N PRO A 91 -2.11 5.14 3.50
CA PRO A 91 -2.28 4.19 2.39
C PRO A 91 -3.63 4.23 1.69
N ALA A 92 -4.68 4.59 2.42
CA ALA A 92 -6.02 4.75 1.88
C ALA A 92 -6.67 5.98 2.51
N VAL A 93 -7.32 6.79 1.67
CA VAL A 93 -8.09 7.96 2.10
C VAL A 93 -9.47 7.88 1.45
N VAL A 94 -10.53 7.94 2.25
CA VAL A 94 -11.91 8.04 1.78
C VAL A 94 -12.48 9.36 2.24
N ILE A 95 -13.11 10.09 1.32
CA ILE A 95 -13.68 11.40 1.57
C ILE A 95 -15.12 11.36 1.05
N ASP A 96 -16.08 11.54 1.96
CA ASP A 96 -17.49 11.60 1.64
C ASP A 96 -17.87 12.94 0.99
N GLU A 97 -19.00 12.95 0.28
CA GLU A 97 -19.57 14.19 -0.27
C GLU A 97 -19.91 15.20 0.82
N GLY A 98 -19.58 16.48 0.59
CA GLY A 98 -19.88 17.58 1.51
C GLY A 98 -18.81 17.86 2.58
N VAL A 99 -17.70 17.13 2.57
CA VAL A 99 -16.51 17.39 3.40
C VAL A 99 -15.72 18.60 2.90
N ILE A 100 -15.09 19.35 3.82
CA ILE A 100 -14.09 20.37 3.51
C ILE A 100 -12.71 19.81 3.80
N PHE A 101 -11.84 19.75 2.79
CA PHE A 101 -10.45 19.36 2.96
C PHE A 101 -9.53 20.38 2.30
N GLU A 102 -8.63 20.98 3.08
CA GLU A 102 -7.60 21.91 2.61
C GLU A 102 -6.22 21.41 3.05
N GLY A 103 -5.44 20.90 2.09
CA GLY A 103 -4.08 20.43 2.33
C GLY A 103 -3.59 19.50 1.24
N HIS A 104 -2.40 18.93 1.44
CA HIS A 104 -1.83 17.95 0.52
C HIS A 104 -2.11 16.54 1.03
N THR A 105 -2.53 15.65 0.13
CA THR A 105 -2.65 14.23 0.42
C THR A 105 -1.51 13.47 -0.24
N ARG A 106 -0.78 12.66 0.52
CA ARG A 106 0.22 11.72 0.05
C ARG A 106 -0.18 10.29 0.41
N MET A 107 -0.52 9.50 -0.59
CA MET A 107 -0.79 8.08 -0.39
C MET A 107 0.47 7.23 -0.55
N TYR A 108 0.75 6.34 0.40
CA TYR A 108 1.91 5.45 0.39
C TYR A 108 1.49 4.03 0.79
N GLN A 109 2.10 2.99 0.24
CA GLN A 109 1.70 1.62 0.59
C GLN A 109 1.96 1.34 2.08
N ALA A 110 0.95 0.83 2.79
CA ALA A 110 1.06 0.42 4.18
C ALA A 110 2.12 -0.68 4.28
N LYS A 111 3.14 -0.49 5.12
CA LYS A 111 4.21 -1.48 5.34
C LYS A 111 3.68 -2.84 5.84
N GLU A 112 2.44 -2.90 6.34
CA GLU A 112 1.80 -4.12 6.88
C GLU A 112 0.63 -4.66 6.02
N ALA A 113 0.24 -4.00 4.92
CA ALA A 113 -0.68 -4.56 3.93
C ALA A 113 0.04 -5.30 2.79
N ALA A 114 1.37 -5.23 2.75
CA ALA A 114 2.20 -5.97 1.79
C ALA A 114 2.34 -7.47 2.13
N GLU A 115 2.10 -7.88 3.38
CA GLU A 115 2.32 -9.28 3.81
C GLU A 115 1.05 -10.15 3.81
N SER A 116 -0.15 -9.58 3.62
CA SER A 116 -1.41 -10.34 3.59
C SER A 116 -2.20 -10.27 2.28
N ARG A 117 -1.69 -9.58 1.25
CA ARG A 117 -2.16 -9.70 -0.15
C ARG A 117 -1.36 -10.69 -1.01
N SER A 118 -0.44 -11.44 -0.40
CA SER A 118 0.38 -12.48 -1.07
C SER A 118 -0.39 -13.77 -1.45
N THR A 119 -1.70 -13.84 -1.15
CA THR A 119 -2.52 -14.96 -1.62
C THR A 119 -3.75 -14.44 -2.35
N LEU A 120 -3.82 -14.77 -3.64
CA LEU A 120 -4.98 -14.61 -4.54
C LEU A 120 -5.17 -13.23 -5.17
N ILE A 121 -4.23 -12.77 -5.99
CA ILE A 121 -4.64 -12.23 -7.29
C ILE A 121 -4.53 -13.39 -8.27
N GLY A 122 -5.68 -13.98 -8.61
CA GLY A 122 -5.78 -14.87 -9.75
C GLY A 122 -5.29 -14.12 -10.97
N SER A 123 -4.25 -14.66 -11.60
CA SER A 123 -3.43 -14.07 -12.66
C SER A 123 -4.14 -13.82 -14.00
N ASP A 124 -5.47 -13.88 -14.02
CA ASP A 124 -6.24 -13.98 -15.27
C ASP A 124 -6.87 -12.64 -15.71
N ASP A 125 -6.98 -11.64 -14.82
CA ASP A 125 -7.66 -10.35 -15.12
C ASP A 125 -6.84 -9.07 -14.81
N TYR A 126 -5.57 -9.17 -14.39
CA TYR A 126 -4.76 -7.97 -14.14
C TYR A 126 -4.18 -7.41 -15.45
N ASN A 127 -4.89 -6.43 -16.01
CA ASN A 127 -4.53 -5.70 -17.24
C ASN A 127 -3.88 -4.33 -16.96
N GLY A 128 -3.65 -4.01 -15.67
CA GLY A 128 -2.94 -2.81 -15.24
C GLY A 128 -1.47 -3.14 -15.04
N GLY A 129 -0.57 -2.21 -15.37
CA GLY A 129 0.84 -2.37 -15.08
C GLY A 129 1.14 -2.55 -13.58
N PRO A 130 2.42 -2.77 -13.24
CA PRO A 130 2.86 -2.88 -11.85
C PRO A 130 2.32 -1.72 -11.00
N PRO A 131 1.89 -1.97 -9.75
CA PRO A 131 1.34 -0.92 -8.88
C PRO A 131 2.29 0.28 -8.74
N PRO A 132 1.77 1.52 -8.65
CA PRO A 132 2.61 2.68 -8.41
C PRO A 132 3.39 2.56 -7.09
N ASN A 133 4.64 3.02 -7.11
CA ASN A 133 5.60 3.01 -5.99
C ASN A 133 6.22 1.65 -5.63
N LEU A 134 6.17 0.66 -6.52
CA LEU A 134 7.00 -0.56 -6.40
C LEU A 134 8.20 -0.49 -7.33
N VAL A 135 9.36 -0.90 -6.81
CA VAL A 135 10.50 -1.25 -7.64
C VAL A 135 10.27 -2.65 -8.18
N ALA A 136 9.97 -2.75 -9.47
CA ALA A 136 9.58 -4.01 -10.10
C ALA A 136 10.25 -4.21 -11.46
N ILE A 137 10.62 -5.46 -11.75
CA ILE A 137 10.91 -5.90 -13.11
C ILE A 137 9.68 -6.62 -13.63
N TYR A 138 9.22 -6.24 -14.82
CA TYR A 138 8.08 -6.89 -15.48
C TYR A 138 8.36 -7.15 -16.96
N GLY A 139 7.56 -8.00 -17.58
CA GLY A 139 7.61 -8.20 -19.02
C GLY A 139 6.80 -9.39 -19.48
N VAL A 140 6.93 -9.71 -20.76
CA VAL A 140 6.32 -10.86 -21.40
C VAL A 140 7.37 -11.84 -21.90
N VAL A 141 7.04 -13.13 -21.81
CA VAL A 141 7.82 -14.21 -22.41
C VAL A 141 7.08 -14.73 -23.64
N THR A 142 7.76 -14.70 -24.79
CA THR A 142 7.20 -15.13 -26.08
C THR A 142 8.03 -16.22 -26.73
N ASP A 143 7.40 -16.99 -27.60
CA ASP A 143 8.04 -18.01 -28.44
C ASP A 143 8.64 -17.37 -29.70
N GLU A 144 9.92 -17.63 -29.98
CA GLU A 144 10.64 -17.05 -31.13
C GLU A 144 10.00 -17.41 -32.48
N THR A 145 9.44 -18.61 -32.60
CA THR A 145 8.92 -19.14 -33.87
C THR A 145 7.49 -18.70 -34.13
N THR A 146 6.66 -18.70 -33.09
CA THR A 146 5.22 -18.45 -33.22
C THR A 146 4.81 -17.04 -32.80
N GLY A 147 5.69 -16.30 -32.11
CA GLY A 147 5.38 -15.00 -31.50
C GLY A 147 4.34 -15.06 -30.37
N LYS A 148 3.90 -16.26 -29.98
CA LYS A 148 2.85 -16.44 -28.97
C LYS A 148 3.42 -16.36 -27.56
N PRO A 149 2.64 -15.89 -26.58
CA PRO A 149 3.06 -15.88 -25.18
C PRO A 149 3.25 -17.30 -24.62
N ILE A 150 4.27 -17.47 -23.78
CA ILE A 150 4.59 -18.73 -23.11
C ILE A 150 4.17 -18.66 -21.64
N LYS A 151 3.08 -19.35 -21.30
CA LYS A 151 2.56 -19.48 -19.93
C LYS A 151 3.37 -20.45 -19.07
N LYS A 152 3.28 -20.31 -17.73
CA LYS A 152 3.97 -21.17 -16.74
C LYS A 152 5.49 -21.24 -16.97
N THR A 153 6.06 -20.16 -17.48
CA THR A 153 7.51 -20.01 -17.61
C THR A 153 8.07 -19.57 -16.29
N LYS A 154 9.12 -20.21 -15.80
CA LYS A 154 9.77 -19.84 -14.55
C LYS A 154 10.80 -18.74 -14.80
N ILE A 155 10.63 -17.60 -14.15
CA ILE A 155 11.63 -16.53 -14.10
C ILE A 155 12.28 -16.61 -12.73
N SER A 156 13.61 -16.64 -12.70
CA SER A 156 14.40 -16.56 -11.46
C SER A 156 15.33 -15.38 -11.56
N CYS A 157 15.38 -14.53 -10.54
CA CYS A 157 16.43 -13.54 -10.40
C CYS A 157 17.40 -13.91 -9.28
N LYS A 158 18.66 -13.52 -9.45
CA LYS A 158 19.69 -13.63 -8.41
C LYS A 158 20.09 -12.22 -7.98
N GLY A 159 19.88 -11.93 -6.69
CA GLY A 159 20.16 -10.66 -5.99
C GLY A 159 20.08 -10.83 -4.46
N GLN A 160 19.87 -9.75 -3.71
CA GLN A 160 19.62 -9.79 -2.25
C GLN A 160 18.16 -10.21 -1.96
N GLY A 161 17.81 -11.46 -2.24
CA GLY A 161 16.43 -11.95 -2.15
C GLY A 161 16.25 -13.28 -2.86
N LYS A 162 15.17 -14.01 -2.55
CA LYS A 162 14.88 -15.35 -3.06
C LYS A 162 13.70 -15.26 -4.02
N ASP A 163 13.96 -14.87 -5.25
CA ASP A 163 12.93 -14.24 -6.07
C ASP A 163 12.75 -15.00 -7.40
N SER A 164 11.80 -15.93 -7.42
CA SER A 164 11.34 -16.55 -8.66
C SER A 164 9.83 -16.45 -8.80
N THR A 165 9.36 -16.15 -10.00
CA THR A 165 7.95 -16.04 -10.37
C THR A 165 7.64 -16.93 -11.57
N GLU A 166 6.36 -17.13 -11.89
CA GLU A 166 5.92 -17.84 -13.09
C GLU A 166 5.03 -16.96 -13.97
N THR A 167 5.12 -17.11 -15.30
CA THR A 167 4.26 -16.37 -16.21
C THR A 167 2.80 -16.84 -16.15
N ASN A 168 1.88 -15.90 -16.31
CA ASN A 168 0.45 -16.16 -16.45
C ASN A 168 0.06 -16.62 -17.87
N ALA A 169 -1.25 -16.67 -18.17
CA ALA A 169 -1.78 -17.07 -19.48
C ALA A 169 -1.36 -16.16 -20.65
N SER A 170 -1.10 -14.87 -20.41
CA SER A 170 -0.61 -13.91 -21.40
C SER A 170 0.92 -13.89 -21.51
N GLY A 171 1.63 -14.79 -20.83
CA GLY A 171 3.09 -14.84 -20.81
C GLY A 171 3.71 -13.72 -19.98
N TYR A 172 2.90 -12.93 -19.26
CA TYR A 172 3.33 -11.84 -18.40
C TYR A 172 3.92 -12.36 -17.10
N TYR A 173 4.98 -11.71 -16.61
CA TYR A 173 5.55 -11.91 -15.29
C TYR A 173 5.87 -10.58 -14.62
N GLU A 174 5.92 -10.61 -13.29
CA GLU A 174 6.40 -9.51 -12.47
C GLU A 174 7.25 -10.02 -11.29
N ILE A 175 8.29 -9.27 -10.97
CA ILE A 175 9.13 -9.45 -9.79
C ILE A 175 9.16 -8.11 -9.07
N ILE A 176 8.62 -8.09 -7.85
CA ILE A 176 8.43 -6.89 -7.04
C ILE A 176 9.39 -6.88 -5.85
N ASN A 177 9.42 -5.76 -5.11
CA ASN A 177 10.25 -5.55 -3.92
C ASN A 177 11.77 -5.64 -4.19
N LEU A 178 12.19 -5.16 -5.36
CA LEU A 178 13.59 -5.14 -5.75
C LEU A 178 14.30 -3.92 -5.16
N SER A 179 15.60 -4.03 -4.93
CA SER A 179 16.46 -2.93 -4.50
C SER A 179 17.34 -2.44 -5.65
N ASP A 180 17.87 -1.23 -5.52
CA ASP A 180 18.92 -0.72 -6.40
C ASP A 180 20.06 -1.73 -6.54
N GLY A 181 20.49 -1.96 -7.78
CA GLY A 181 21.52 -2.94 -8.08
C GLY A 181 21.36 -3.60 -9.43
N GLN A 182 22.28 -4.53 -9.71
CA GLN A 182 22.30 -5.31 -10.95
C GLN A 182 21.61 -6.66 -10.71
N TRP A 183 20.47 -6.86 -11.37
CA TRP A 183 19.66 -8.06 -11.23
C TRP A 183 19.87 -9.00 -12.42
N LYS A 184 20.30 -10.22 -12.14
CA LYS A 184 20.49 -11.26 -13.18
C LYS A 184 19.25 -12.12 -13.27
N LEU A 185 18.49 -11.96 -14.34
CA LEU A 185 17.32 -12.75 -14.65
C LEU A 185 17.72 -14.01 -15.41
N LYS A 186 17.04 -15.11 -15.11
CA LYS A 186 17.12 -16.36 -15.85
C LYS A 186 15.70 -16.90 -16.05
N VAL A 187 15.38 -17.18 -17.30
CA VAL A 187 14.07 -17.65 -17.75
C VAL A 187 14.16 -19.10 -18.20
N GLU A 188 13.28 -19.95 -17.68
CA GLU A 188 13.23 -21.38 -17.98
C GLU A 188 11.78 -21.81 -18.24
N ALA A 189 11.50 -22.28 -19.47
CA ALA A 189 10.22 -22.90 -19.84
C ALA A 189 10.43 -24.34 -20.31
N LYS A 190 9.44 -25.21 -20.07
CA LYS A 190 9.47 -26.60 -20.55
C LYS A 190 9.43 -26.62 -22.08
N GLY A 191 10.40 -27.30 -22.70
CA GLY A 191 10.52 -27.37 -24.16
C GLY A 191 11.31 -26.22 -24.80
N TYR A 192 11.85 -25.28 -24.02
CA TYR A 192 12.59 -24.13 -24.53
C TYR A 192 14.03 -24.07 -24.03
N GLN A 193 14.89 -23.41 -24.79
CA GLN A 193 16.23 -23.01 -24.37
C GLN A 193 16.13 -21.94 -23.26
N LYS A 194 17.10 -21.95 -22.35
CA LYS A 194 17.11 -21.03 -21.20
C LYS A 194 17.72 -19.70 -21.64
N GLU A 195 17.11 -18.60 -21.23
CA GLU A 195 17.57 -17.25 -21.54
C GLU A 195 17.99 -16.50 -20.27
N LYS A 196 18.88 -15.51 -20.40
CA LYS A 196 19.31 -14.66 -19.29
C LYS A 196 19.38 -13.21 -19.73
N ALA A 197 19.08 -12.30 -18.81
CA ALA A 197 19.28 -10.87 -18.99
C ALA A 197 19.79 -10.24 -17.69
N GLU A 198 20.41 -9.07 -17.80
CA GLU A 198 20.79 -8.26 -16.65
C GLU A 198 20.02 -6.94 -16.71
N VAL A 199 19.38 -6.57 -15.60
CA VAL A 199 18.62 -5.33 -15.47
C VAL A 199 19.25 -4.49 -14.37
N ALA A 200 19.61 -3.26 -14.73
CA ALA A 200 20.12 -2.26 -13.80
C ALA A 200 18.94 -1.51 -13.17
N ILE A 201 18.78 -1.64 -11.86
CA ILE A 201 17.77 -0.91 -11.09
C ILE A 201 18.46 0.25 -10.39
N SER A 202 17.86 1.44 -10.53
CA SER A 202 18.30 2.68 -9.90
C SER A 202 17.10 3.57 -9.58
N GLY A 203 16.79 3.73 -8.30
CA GLY A 203 15.67 4.53 -7.81
C GLY A 203 14.32 3.81 -7.84
N GLU A 204 13.28 4.56 -7.51
CA GLU A 204 11.89 4.08 -7.55
C GLU A 204 11.40 3.99 -9.00
N GLY A 205 10.73 2.90 -9.38
CA GLY A 205 10.15 2.75 -10.70
C GLY A 205 10.07 1.32 -11.20
N THR A 206 9.56 1.19 -12.43
CA THR A 206 9.26 -0.11 -13.03
C THR A 206 10.14 -0.32 -14.26
N TYR A 207 10.76 -1.49 -14.36
CA TYR A 207 11.76 -1.83 -15.37
C TYR A 207 11.22 -2.94 -16.27
N GLU A 208 11.02 -2.63 -17.55
CA GLU A 208 10.54 -3.62 -18.51
C GLU A 208 11.69 -4.50 -19.03
N GLN A 209 11.51 -5.81 -18.99
CA GLN A 209 12.41 -6.79 -19.61
C GLN A 209 11.59 -7.92 -20.25
N ASN A 210 11.52 -7.91 -21.57
CA ASN A 210 10.87 -8.98 -22.33
C ASN A 210 11.86 -10.11 -22.65
N PHE A 211 11.34 -11.32 -22.82
CA PHE A 211 12.13 -12.48 -23.22
C PHE A 211 11.50 -13.18 -24.42
N THR A 212 12.36 -13.61 -25.34
CA THR A 212 11.96 -14.43 -26.49
C THR A 212 12.71 -15.75 -26.39
N LEU A 213 12.00 -16.85 -26.19
CA LEU A 213 12.59 -18.17 -26.00
C LEU A 213 12.58 -18.99 -27.29
N LYS A 214 13.69 -19.68 -27.54
CA LYS A 214 13.82 -20.61 -28.67
C LYS A 214 13.37 -22.01 -28.26
N PRO A 215 12.49 -22.70 -29.02
CA PRO A 215 12.18 -24.10 -28.78
C PRO A 215 13.45 -24.97 -28.80
N LYS A 216 13.53 -25.95 -27.91
CA LYS A 216 14.54 -27.01 -28.00
C LYS A 216 14.17 -27.92 -29.17
N LYS A 217 15.14 -28.21 -30.02
CA LYS A 217 15.01 -29.24 -31.06
C LYS A 217 14.88 -30.62 -30.43
#